data_AF-A0A8J2YVL0-F1
#
_entry.id   AF-A0A8J2YVL0-F1
#
_cell.length_a   1.000
_cell.length_b   1.000
_cell.length_c   1.000
_cell.angle_alpha   90.00
_cell.angle_beta   90.00
_cell.angle_gamma   90.00
#
_symmetry.space_group_name_H-M   'P 1'
#
loop_
_entity.id
_entity.type
_entity.pdbx_description
1 polymer ?
#
loop_
_entity_poly.entity_id
_entity_poly.type
_entity_poly.pdbx_seq_one_letter_code
_entity_poly.pdbx_strand_id
1 'polypeptide(L)' 'MRLVFGPVLKQREGYAYDSWVPAQGVRRSYAYSRIEDAYYALKSAIEEAAGGGCTAPVVCRTSDEFRLNVDGAWFVAA' A
#
# COMPACT_ATOMS: atom_id res chain seq x y z
N MET A 1 -2.18 -1.12 14.63
CA MET A 1 -1.95 -1.94 13.43
C MET A 1 -1.19 -1.08 12.43
N ARG A 2 -0.06 -1.53 11.87
CA ARG A 2 0.69 -0.76 10.85
C ARG A 2 0.20 -1.20 9.48
N LEU A 3 -0.17 -0.25 8.62
CA LEU A 3 -0.55 -0.50 7.24
C LEU A 3 0.29 0.42 6.35
N VAL A 4 0.94 -0.16 5.36
CA VAL A 4 1.77 0.59 4.40
C VAL A 4 1.18 0.41 3.02
N PHE A 5 0.90 1.50 2.33
CA PHE A 5 0.48 1.49 0.94
C PHE A 5 1.63 1.96 0.07
N GLY A 6 1.88 1.23 -1.01
CA GLY A 6 2.81 1.60 -2.06
C GLY A 6 2.16 2.56 -3.07
N PRO A 7 2.96 3.17 -3.94
CA PRO A 7 2.44 3.98 -5.03
C PRO A 7 1.68 3.12 -6.04
N VAL A 8 0.81 3.76 -6.82
CA VAL A 8 0.25 3.17 -8.03
C VAL A 8 1.37 3.04 -9.06
N LEU A 9 1.60 1.82 -9.54
CA LEU A 9 2.60 1.49 -10.54
C LEU A 9 1.94 0.86 -11.76
N LYS A 10 2.51 1.14 -12.94
CA LYS A 10 2.14 0.46 -14.18
C LYS A 10 2.71 -0.96 -14.17
N GLN A 11 1.82 -1.93 -14.23
CA GLN A 11 2.08 -3.35 -14.37
C GLN A 11 1.79 -3.79 -15.81
N ARG A 12 2.13 -5.05 -16.12
CA ARG A 12 1.89 -5.64 -17.44
C ARG A 12 0.40 -5.63 -17.85
N GLU A 13 -0.50 -5.77 -16.87
CA GLU A 13 -1.94 -5.90 -17.09
C GLU A 13 -2.74 -4.63 -16.77
N GLY A 14 -2.09 -3.55 -16.31
CA GLY A 14 -2.79 -2.32 -15.92
C GLY A 14 -2.03 -1.53 -14.86
N TYR A 15 -2.75 -0.85 -13.98
CA TYR A 15 -2.22 -0.07 -12.86
C TYR A 15 -2.64 -0.75 -11.55
N ALA A 16 -1.68 -0.95 -10.66
CA ALA A 16 -1.94 -1.55 -9.35
C ALA A 16 -1.04 -0.91 -8.30
N TYR A 17 -1.44 -1.00 -7.04
CA TYR A 17 -0.59 -0.65 -5.90
C TYR A 17 -0.38 -1.89 -5.03
N ASP A 18 0.74 -1.92 -4.33
CA ASP A 18 1.00 -2.94 -3.32
C ASP A 18 0.62 -2.36 -1.94
N SER A 19 0.11 -3.20 -1.05
CA SER A 19 -0.14 -2.86 0.35
C SER A 19 0.57 -3.88 1.25
N TRP A 20 0.97 -3.47 2.43
CA TRP A 20 1.64 -4.34 3.38
C TRP A 20 0.99 -4.23 4.76
N VAL A 21 0.74 -5.41 5.33
CA VAL A 21 0.24 -5.60 6.69
C VAL A 21 1.20 -6.55 7.42
N PRO A 22 1.63 -6.28 8.66
CA PRO A 22 2.52 -7.17 9.41
C PRO A 22 2.05 -8.63 9.47
N ALA A 23 0.74 -8.83 9.62
CA ALA A 23 0.15 -10.17 9.74
C ALA A 23 -0.08 -10.89 8.40
N GLN A 24 -0.10 -10.18 7.26
CA GLN A 24 -0.44 -10.76 5.95
C GLN A 24 0.69 -10.62 4.92
N GLY A 25 1.74 -9.86 5.22
CA GLY A 25 2.80 -9.53 4.28
C GLY A 25 2.35 -8.53 3.21
N VAL A 26 3.08 -8.51 2.09
CA VAL A 26 2.75 -7.68 0.93
C VAL A 26 1.62 -8.33 0.14
N ARG A 27 0.56 -7.58 -0.15
CA ARG A 27 -0.54 -7.96 -1.02
C ARG A 27 -0.64 -6.95 -2.16
N ARG A 28 -0.91 -7.44 -3.36
CA ARG A 28 -1.12 -6.59 -4.55
C ARG A 28 -2.60 -6.30 -4.72
N SER A 29 -2.94 -5.06 -5.08
CA SER A 29 -4.30 -4.67 -5.47
C SER A 29 -4.71 -5.33 -6.79
N TYR A 30 -6.00 -5.24 -7.12
CA TYR A 30 -6.46 -5.52 -8.47
C TYR A 30 -5.72 -4.65 -9.51
N ALA A 31 -5.54 -5.18 -10.72
CA ALA A 31 -4.96 -4.44 -11.84
C ALA A 31 -6.04 -3.67 -12.59
N TYR A 32 -6.07 -2.36 -12.43
CA TYR A 32 -7.03 -1.47 -13.06
C TYR A 32 -6.56 -1.05 -14.45
N SER A 33 -7.46 -1.02 -15.43
CA SER A 33 -7.10 -0.56 -16.78
C SER A 33 -6.76 0.93 -16.84
N ARG A 34 -7.32 1.74 -15.94
CA ARG A 34 -7.08 3.19 -15.85
C ARG A 34 -6.32 3.54 -14.57
N ILE A 35 -5.40 4.50 -14.70
CA ILE A 35 -4.60 4.98 -13.57
C ILE A 35 -5.47 5.71 -12.53
N GLU A 36 -6.49 6.44 -12.97
CA GLU A 36 -7.43 7.15 -12.10
C GLU A 36 -8.21 6.17 -11.21
N ASP A 37 -8.70 5.06 -11.77
CA ASP A 37 -9.41 4.03 -11.01
C ASP A 37 -8.52 3.40 -9.93
N ALA A 38 -7.23 3.16 -10.24
CA ALA A 38 -6.26 2.69 -9.25
C ALA A 38 -6.01 3.72 -8.14
N TYR A 39 -5.96 5.02 -8.47
CA TYR A 39 -5.84 6.09 -7.47
C TYR A 39 -7.09 6.21 -6.60
N TYR A 40 -8.29 6.09 -7.18
CA TYR A 40 -9.53 6.08 -6.41
C TYR A 40 -9.58 4.89 -5.46
N ALA A 41 -9.23 3.68 -5.93
CA ALA A 41 -9.18 2.50 -5.09
C ALA A 41 -8.16 2.63 -3.96
N LEU A 42 -6.96 3.16 -4.25
CA LEU A 42 -5.94 3.43 -3.24
C LEU A 42 -6.45 4.44 -2.19
N LYS A 43 -7.07 5.54 -2.63
CA LYS A 43 -7.64 6.55 -1.74
C LYS A 43 -8.69 5.94 -0.81
N SER A 44 -9.65 5.20 -1.36
CA SER A 44 -10.67 4.52 -0.55
C SER A 44 -10.04 3.53 0.43
N ALA A 45 -9.02 2.78 0.03
CA ALA A 45 -8.34 1.86 0.94
C ALA A 45 -7.63 2.60 2.10
N ILE A 46 -7.05 3.78 1.85
CA ILE A 46 -6.44 4.63 2.89
C ILE A 46 -7.52 5.16 3.85
N GLU A 47 -8.64 5.64 3.31
CA GLU A 47 -9.77 6.15 4.11
C GLU A 47 -10.38 5.04 4.99
N GLU A 48 -10.62 3.86 4.42
CA GLU A 48 -11.09 2.68 5.15
C GLU A 48 -10.11 2.26 6.25
N ALA A 49 -8.80 2.30 5.98
CA ALA A 49 -7.80 1.99 6.98
C ALA A 49 -7.81 2.98 8.14
N ALA A 50 -7.93 4.28 7.85
CA ALA A 50 -8.02 5.34 8.85
C ALA A 50 -9.30 5.21 9.69
N GLY A 51 -10.44 4.84 9.08
CA GLY A 51 -11.71 4.59 9.78
C GLY A 51 -11.72 3.29 10.58
N GLY A 52 -11.00 2.27 10.14
CA GLY A 52 -10.90 0.93 10.76
C GLY A 52 -9.94 0.82 11.95
N GLY A 53 -9.47 1.94 12.51
CA GLY A 53 -8.61 1.95 13.70
C GLY A 53 -7.10 1.88 13.42
N CYS A 54 -6.67 2.05 12.17
CA CYS A 54 -5.25 2.31 11.87
C CYS A 54 -4.96 3.80 12.11
N THR A 55 -4.31 4.13 13.23
CA THR A 55 -4.08 5.52 13.68
C THR A 55 -3.30 6.38 12.67
N ALA A 56 -2.52 5.77 11.77
CA ALA A 56 -1.89 6.45 10.63
C ALA A 56 -1.41 5.43 9.59
N PRO A 57 -2.16 5.15 8.50
CA PRO A 57 -1.61 4.38 7.38
C PRO A 57 -0.47 5.16 6.71
N VAL A 58 0.64 4.48 6.42
CA VAL A 58 1.78 5.07 5.70
C VAL A 58 1.51 4.98 4.21
N VAL A 59 1.55 6.11 3.51
CA VAL A 59 1.32 6.16 2.06
C VAL A 59 2.61 6.54 1.37
N CYS A 60 3.23 5.57 0.70
CA CYS A 60 4.51 5.75 0.06
C CYS A 60 4.35 6.35 -1.33
N ARG A 61 5.15 7.37 -1.67
CA ARG A 61 5.11 7.99 -3.00
C ARG A 61 5.96 7.26 -4.03
N THR A 62 6.95 6.50 -3.58
CA THR A 62 7.87 5.77 -4.45
C THR A 62 7.98 4.31 -4.02
N SER A 63 8.36 3.44 -4.97
CA SER A 63 8.59 2.02 -4.68
C SER A 63 9.74 1.82 -3.70
N ASP A 64 10.70 2.74 -3.67
CA ASP A 64 11.82 2.73 -2.73
C ASP A 64 11.35 3.04 -1.31
N GLU A 65 10.56 4.10 -1.14
CA GLU A 65 9.92 4.44 0.14
C GLU A 65 9.05 3.29 0.66
N PHE A 66 8.34 2.60 -0.24
CA PHE A 66 7.58 1.40 0.10
C PHE A 66 8.50 0.28 0.61
N ARG A 67 9.59 -0.02 -0.12
CA ARG A 67 10.57 -1.03 0.32
C ARG A 67 11.18 -0.67 1.67
N LEU A 68 11.59 0.57 1.89
CA LEU A 68 12.14 1.02 3.17
C LEU A 68 11.15 0.86 4.33
N ASN A 69 9.86 1.08 4.08
CA ASN A 69 8.83 0.93 5.10
C ASN A 69 8.44 -0.53 5.39
N VAL A 70 8.52 -1.40 4.37
CA VAL A 70 8.27 -2.84 4.49
C VAL A 70 9.48 -3.56 5.10
N ASP A 71 10.69 -3.23 4.65
CA ASP A 71 11.95 -3.81 5.12
C ASP A 71 12.34 -3.23 6.49
N GLY A 72 12.19 -1.93 6.72
CA GLY A 72 12.38 -1.32 8.04
C GLY A 72 11.45 -1.87 9.13
N ALA A 73 10.39 -2.63 8.77
CA ALA A 73 9.57 -3.35 9.73
C ALA A 73 10.19 -4.67 10.25
N TRP A 74 11.20 -5.25 9.58
CA TRP A 74 11.93 -6.42 10.10
C TRP A 74 12.90 -6.07 11.23
N PHE A 75 13.47 -4.86 11.22
CA PHE A 75 14.41 -4.40 12.27
C PHE A 75 13.76 -3.97 13.59
N VAL A 76 12.45 -3.66 13.61
CA VAL A 76 11.74 -3.19 14.81
C VAL A 76 11.05 -4.34 15.57
N ALA A 77 11.19 -5.58 15.07
CA ALA A 77 10.62 -6.79 15.69
C ALA A 77 11.71 -7.76 16.23
N ALA A 78 12.90 -7.24 16.56
CA ALA A 78 13.98 -7.99 17.22
C ALA A 78 14.13 -7.55 18.68
#